data_AF-A0A8H6Q4I2-F1
#
_entry.id   AF-A0A8H6Q4I2-F1
#
_cell.length_a   1.000
_cell.length_b   1.000
_cell.length_c   1.000
_cell.angle_alpha   90.00
_cell.angle_beta   90.00
_cell.angle_gamma   90.00
#
_symmetry.space_group_name_H-M   'P 1'
#
loop_
_entity.id
_entity.type
_entity.pdbx_description
1 polymer ?
#
loop_
_entity_poly.entity_id
_entity_poly.type
_entity_poly.pdbx_seq_one_letter_code
_entity_poly.pdbx_strand_id
1 'polypeptide(L)'
;MFTFRPVNLPPHALVTSTAIIGLSLYVSLFRKSPLKHLIGRDVFVPAPATRRIADTNALFGIVACALQLPYFLCSYMPIEENQWLHVAVPVRLAVSAALGANLLLRGRGMSEEGFWEFLALAVTDFVGAVMLGWELGRFDGMVSGFE
;
A
#
# COMPACT_ATOMS: atom_id res chain seq x y z
N MET A 1 4.80 20.55 -25.70
CA MET A 1 4.21 19.25 -26.08
C MET A 1 4.60 18.28 -24.97
N PHE A 2 3.66 17.87 -24.10
CA PHE A 2 3.97 16.89 -23.07
C PHE A 2 4.02 15.52 -23.74
N THR A 3 5.22 15.04 -24.06
CA THR A 3 5.41 13.67 -24.52
C THR A 3 5.05 12.76 -23.34
N PHE A 4 3.92 12.05 -23.42
CA PHE A 4 3.58 11.04 -22.44
C PHE A 4 4.72 10.01 -22.42
N ARG A 5 5.51 10.00 -21.33
CA ARG A 5 6.52 8.98 -21.13
C ARG A 5 5.81 7.66 -20.83
N PRO A 6 6.30 6.52 -21.35
CA PRO A 6 5.69 5.23 -21.08
C PRO A 6 5.69 4.96 -19.56
N VAL A 7 4.60 4.38 -19.07
CA VAL A 7 4.49 3.91 -17.69
C VAL A 7 5.18 2.56 -17.61
N ASN A 8 6.39 2.55 -17.09
CA ASN A 8 7.22 1.36 -16.97
C ASN A 8 7.13 0.78 -15.55
N LEU A 9 5.98 0.18 -15.26
CA LEU A 9 5.72 -0.50 -14.00
C LEU A 9 5.22 -1.92 -14.26
N PRO A 10 5.60 -2.89 -13.42
CA PRO A 10 4.95 -4.19 -13.41
C PRO A 10 3.41 -4.06 -13.30
N PRO A 11 2.63 -4.84 -14.07
CA PRO A 11 1.17 -4.71 -14.09
C PRO A 11 0.54 -4.84 -12.71
N HIS A 12 1.07 -5.75 -11.87
CA HIS A 12 0.57 -5.95 -10.52
C HIS A 12 0.82 -4.71 -9.64
N ALA A 13 2.00 -4.10 -9.71
CA ALA A 13 2.34 -2.88 -8.97
C ALA A 13 1.45 -1.71 -9.41
N LEU A 14 1.29 -1.52 -10.72
CA LEU A 14 0.43 -0.50 -11.31
C LEU A 14 -1.01 -0.59 -10.78
N VAL A 15 -1.63 -1.78 -10.88
CA VAL A 15 -3.02 -2.01 -10.43
C VAL A 15 -3.15 -1.74 -8.94
N THR A 16 -2.25 -2.28 -8.11
CA THR A 16 -2.31 -2.10 -6.66
C THR A 16 -2.13 -0.64 -6.25
N SER A 17 -1.15 0.07 -6.81
CA SER A 17 -0.89 1.46 -6.47
C SER A 17 -2.01 2.38 -6.95
N THR A 18 -2.61 2.15 -8.13
CA THR A 18 -3.80 2.89 -8.57
C THR A 18 -4.96 2.70 -7.62
N ALA A 19 -5.26 1.46 -7.24
CA ALA A 19 -6.37 1.14 -6.34
C ALA A 19 -6.18 1.79 -4.96
N ILE A 20 -4.98 1.69 -4.39
CA ILE A 20 -4.66 2.29 -3.10
C ILE A 20 -4.73 3.81 -3.18
N ILE A 21 -4.14 4.47 -4.18
CA ILE A 21 -4.25 5.94 -4.33
C ILE A 21 -5.71 6.39 -4.40
N GLY A 22 -6.54 5.72 -5.20
CA GLY A 22 -7.96 6.05 -5.31
C GLY A 22 -8.69 5.94 -3.97
N LEU A 23 -8.47 4.82 -3.25
CA LEU A 23 -9.02 4.60 -1.93
C LEU A 23 -8.52 5.63 -0.91
N SER A 24 -7.22 5.92 -0.92
CA SER A 24 -6.54 6.86 -0.03
C SER A 24 -7.04 8.29 -0.20
N LEU A 25 -7.22 8.75 -1.43
CA LEU A 25 -7.79 10.07 -1.72
C LEU A 25 -9.24 10.15 -1.28
N TYR A 26 -10.04 9.10 -1.53
CA TYR A 26 -11.42 9.04 -1.05
C TYR A 26 -11.47 9.15 0.48
N VAL A 27 -10.70 8.32 1.18
CA VAL A 27 -10.66 8.32 2.64
C VAL A 27 -10.17 9.66 3.18
N SER A 28 -9.19 10.30 2.54
CA SER A 28 -8.70 11.61 2.93
C SER A 28 -9.79 12.69 2.90
N LEU A 29 -10.58 12.71 1.82
CA LEU A 29 -11.62 13.73 1.61
C LEU A 29 -12.90 13.44 2.40
N PHE A 30 -13.36 12.19 2.40
CA PHE A 30 -14.66 11.80 2.96
C PHE A 30 -14.58 11.19 4.36
N ARG A 31 -13.37 10.86 4.84
CA ARG A 31 -13.08 10.40 6.21
C ARG A 31 -13.78 9.11 6.62
N LYS A 32 -14.30 8.36 5.66
CA LYS A 32 -15.07 7.12 5.83
C LYS A 32 -14.70 6.11 4.75
N SER A 33 -14.99 4.84 5.00
CA SER A 33 -14.80 3.78 4.00
C SER A 33 -15.82 3.89 2.86
N PRO A 34 -15.39 3.91 1.57
CA PRO A 34 -16.31 3.85 0.43
C PRO A 34 -17.00 2.49 0.34
N LEU A 35 -16.38 1.44 0.90
CA LEU A 35 -16.85 0.06 0.82
C LEU A 35 -18.06 -0.21 1.71
N LYS A 36 -18.37 0.67 2.67
CA LYS A 36 -19.53 0.55 3.54
C LYS A 36 -20.83 0.41 2.76
N HIS A 37 -20.97 1.19 1.67
CA HIS A 37 -22.17 1.15 0.83
C HIS A 37 -22.29 -0.15 0.02
N LEU A 38 -21.19 -0.86 -0.21
CA LEU A 38 -21.16 -2.09 -0.99
C LEU A 38 -21.27 -3.35 -0.11
N ILE A 39 -20.60 -3.35 1.04
CA ILE A 39 -20.42 -4.54 1.90
C ILE A 39 -21.28 -4.44 3.17
N GLY A 40 -21.87 -3.28 3.47
CA GLY A 40 -22.71 -3.08 4.66
C GLY A 40 -21.94 -2.92 5.98
N ARG A 41 -20.61 -2.99 5.95
CA ARG A 41 -19.72 -2.81 7.11
C ARG A 41 -18.56 -1.86 6.79
N ASP A 42 -18.00 -1.25 7.82
CA ASP A 42 -16.80 -0.42 7.68
C ASP A 42 -15.60 -1.34 7.42
N VAL A 43 -14.84 -1.05 6.36
CA VAL A 43 -13.65 -1.81 5.96
C VAL A 43 -12.47 -0.86 5.83
N PHE A 44 -11.32 -1.23 6.40
CA PHE A 44 -10.06 -0.50 6.55
C PHE A 44 -10.12 0.75 7.41
N VAL A 45 -11.25 1.44 7.42
CA VAL A 45 -11.42 2.73 8.07
C VAL A 45 -12.79 2.76 8.76
N PRO A 46 -12.84 2.93 10.09
CA PRO A 46 -14.11 2.98 10.82
C PRO A 46 -14.87 4.27 10.52
N ALA A 47 -16.19 4.21 10.63
CA ALA A 47 -17.00 5.43 10.65
C ALA A 47 -16.58 6.31 11.86
N PRO A 48 -16.32 7.61 11.64
CA PRO A 48 -15.77 8.45 12.70
C PRO A 48 -16.81 8.74 13.79
N ALA A 49 -16.64 8.13 14.96
CA ALA A 49 -17.45 8.42 16.15
C ALA A 49 -17.03 9.74 16.85
N THR A 50 -15.81 10.21 16.60
CA THR A 50 -15.27 11.46 17.15
C THR A 50 -14.54 12.27 16.09
N ARG A 51 -14.36 13.58 16.32
CA ARG A 51 -13.56 14.44 15.44
C ARG A 51 -12.12 13.94 15.31
N ARG A 52 -11.53 13.46 16.40
CA ARG A 52 -10.17 12.91 16.40
C ARG A 52 -10.04 11.71 15.46
N ILE A 53 -11.03 10.79 15.46
CA ILE A 53 -11.04 9.65 14.54
C ILE A 53 -11.16 10.14 13.09
N ALA A 54 -12.01 11.15 12.83
CA ALA A 54 -12.15 11.72 11.48
C ALA A 54 -10.82 12.30 10.95
N ASP A 55 -10.07 13.00 11.81
CA ASP A 55 -8.76 13.57 11.44
C ASP A 55 -7.70 12.48 11.23
N THR A 56 -7.72 11.43 12.07
CA THR A 56 -6.84 10.25 11.90
C THR A 56 -7.14 9.51 10.60
N ASN A 57 -8.41 9.33 10.24
CA ASN A 57 -8.81 8.73 8.97
C ASN A 57 -8.28 9.57 7.79
N ALA A 58 -8.42 10.90 7.86
CA ALA A 58 -7.93 11.79 6.82
C ALA A 58 -6.40 11.70 6.65
N LEU A 59 -5.67 11.71 7.77
CA LEU A 59 -4.21 11.57 7.80
C LEU A 59 -3.76 10.21 7.24
N PHE A 60 -4.45 9.12 7.59
CA PHE A 60 -4.17 7.79 7.05
C PHE A 60 -4.30 7.77 5.53
N GLY A 61 -5.37 8.35 4.99
CA GLY A 61 -5.55 8.51 3.54
C GLY A 61 -4.38 9.26 2.89
N ILE A 62 -3.95 10.39 3.47
CA ILE A 62 -2.82 11.18 2.94
C ILE A 62 -1.52 10.38 2.97
N VAL A 63 -1.21 9.73 4.09
CA VAL A 63 0.02 8.94 4.24
C VAL A 63 0.04 7.76 3.26
N ALA A 64 -1.05 7.03 3.15
CA ALA A 64 -1.16 5.91 2.20
C ALA A 64 -1.02 6.39 0.75
N CYS A 65 -1.60 7.54 0.39
CA CYS A 65 -1.39 8.15 -0.92
C CYS A 65 0.08 8.52 -1.15
N ALA A 66 0.73 9.16 -0.17
CA ALA A 66 2.12 9.58 -0.26
C ALA A 66 3.10 8.40 -0.42
N LEU A 67 2.77 7.22 0.13
CA LEU A 67 3.55 6.00 -0.05
C LEU A 67 3.37 5.36 -1.43
N GLN A 68 2.25 5.59 -2.11
CA GLN A 68 1.98 4.97 -3.41
C GLN A 68 2.30 5.89 -4.60
N LEU A 69 2.21 7.20 -4.41
CA LEU A 69 2.50 8.19 -5.44
C LEU A 69 3.88 8.03 -6.10
N PRO A 70 4.97 7.66 -5.38
CA PRO A 70 6.28 7.54 -6.00
C PRO A 70 6.37 6.45 -7.07
N TYR A 71 5.53 5.41 -7.05
CA TYR A 71 5.44 4.44 -8.14
C TYR A 71 5.14 5.14 -9.47
N PHE A 72 4.20 6.10 -9.47
CA PHE A 72 3.85 6.86 -10.66
C PHE A 72 4.88 7.94 -10.97
N LEU A 73 5.41 8.62 -9.96
CA LEU A 73 6.41 9.67 -10.17
C LEU A 73 7.72 9.12 -10.75
N CYS A 74 8.07 7.87 -10.44
CA CYS A 74 9.26 7.20 -10.97
C CYS A 74 8.95 6.26 -12.15
N SER A 75 7.68 6.12 -12.56
CA SER A 75 7.27 5.17 -13.62
C SER A 75 7.87 5.45 -14.99
N TYR A 76 8.45 6.64 -15.21
CA TYR A 76 9.13 6.95 -16.47
C TYR A 76 10.51 6.32 -16.60
N MET A 77 11.09 5.81 -15.51
CA MET A 77 12.43 5.20 -15.50
C MET A 77 12.38 3.75 -15.99
N PRO A 78 13.45 3.23 -16.63
CA PRO A 78 13.66 1.80 -16.78
C PRO A 78 13.51 1.04 -15.44
N ILE A 79 12.97 -0.17 -15.46
CA ILE A 79 12.74 -0.99 -14.24
C ILE A 79 14.06 -1.24 -13.52
N GLU A 80 15.12 -1.43 -14.30
CA GLU A 80 16.48 -1.68 -13.85
C GLU A 80 17.02 -0.49 -13.05
N GLU A 81 16.66 0.74 -13.40
CA GLU A 81 17.16 1.98 -12.80
C GLU A 81 16.21 2.57 -11.73
N ASN A 82 15.01 2.02 -11.59
CA ASN A 82 13.96 2.58 -10.75
C ASN A 82 14.17 2.23 -9.27
N GLN A 83 15.02 2.99 -8.58
CA GLN A 83 15.37 2.76 -7.18
C GLN A 83 14.16 2.69 -6.24
N TRP A 84 13.07 3.42 -6.51
CA TRP A 84 11.84 3.31 -5.72
C TRP A 84 11.20 1.93 -5.85
N LEU A 85 11.13 1.39 -7.07
CA LEU A 85 10.57 0.07 -7.34
C LEU A 85 11.38 -1.03 -6.62
N HIS A 86 12.72 -0.93 -6.64
CA HIS A 86 13.59 -1.86 -5.91
C HIS A 86 13.39 -1.74 -4.40
N VAL A 87 13.50 -0.54 -3.82
CA VAL A 87 13.39 -0.35 -2.36
C VAL A 87 12.00 -0.69 -1.82
N ALA A 88 10.96 -0.65 -2.66
CA ALA A 88 9.64 -1.04 -2.28
C ALA A 88 9.54 -2.52 -1.86
N VAL A 89 10.39 -3.41 -2.39
CA VAL A 89 10.39 -4.83 -2.01
C VAL A 89 10.68 -5.01 -0.51
N PRO A 90 11.85 -4.62 0.03
CA PRO A 90 12.14 -4.77 1.45
C PRO A 90 11.20 -3.95 2.33
N VAL A 91 10.74 -2.77 1.88
CA VAL A 91 9.74 -1.97 2.61
C VAL A 91 8.44 -2.74 2.81
N ARG A 92 7.90 -3.34 1.74
CA ARG A 92 6.64 -4.11 1.81
C ARG A 92 6.80 -5.38 2.63
N LEU A 93 7.95 -6.05 2.55
CA LEU A 93 8.26 -7.18 3.43
C LEU A 93 8.28 -6.75 4.91
N ALA A 94 8.90 -5.61 5.22
CA ALA A 94 8.94 -5.07 6.58
C ALA A 94 7.53 -4.70 7.10
N VAL A 95 6.70 -4.07 6.26
CA VAL A 95 5.31 -3.76 6.59
C VAL A 95 4.51 -5.03 6.84
N SER A 96 4.62 -6.03 5.97
CA SER A 96 3.98 -7.34 6.16
C SER A 96 4.42 -8.00 7.47
N ALA A 97 5.71 -7.98 7.78
CA ALA A 97 6.23 -8.51 9.03
C ALA A 97 5.67 -7.76 10.25
N ALA A 98 5.57 -6.43 10.18
CA ALA A 98 4.99 -5.62 11.26
C ALA A 98 3.49 -5.91 11.48
N LEU A 99 2.73 -6.11 10.39
CA LEU A 99 1.33 -6.51 10.45
C LEU A 99 1.19 -7.92 11.05
N GLY A 100 2.00 -8.87 10.59
CA GLY A 100 2.06 -10.23 11.13
C GLY A 100 2.42 -10.24 12.62
N ALA A 101 3.41 -9.45 13.04
CA ALA A 101 3.77 -9.32 14.45
C ALA A 101 2.60 -8.75 15.29
N ASN A 102 1.86 -7.76 14.77
CA ASN A 102 0.67 -7.24 15.44
C ASN A 102 -0.43 -8.29 15.58
N LEU A 103 -0.67 -9.12 14.55
CA LEU A 103 -1.61 -10.23 14.64
C LEU A 103 -1.19 -11.24 15.70
N LEU A 104 0.09 -11.63 15.73
CA LEU A 104 0.61 -12.60 16.68
C LEU A 104 0.53 -12.08 18.13
N LEU A 105 0.89 -10.82 18.35
CA LEU A 105 0.99 -10.25 19.71
C LEU A 105 -0.33 -9.68 20.23
N ARG A 106 -1.18 -9.17 19.35
CA ARG A 106 -2.39 -8.41 19.73
C ARG A 106 -3.67 -8.96 19.11
N GLY A 107 -3.61 -9.98 18.25
CA GLY A 107 -4.78 -10.48 17.51
C GLY A 107 -5.96 -10.87 18.38
N ARG A 108 -5.73 -11.39 19.59
CA ARG A 108 -6.80 -11.73 20.56
C ARG A 108 -7.60 -10.52 21.07
N GLY A 109 -7.05 -9.32 20.98
CA GLY A 109 -7.69 -8.07 21.39
C GLY A 109 -8.18 -7.22 20.22
N MET A 110 -8.06 -7.71 18.98
CA MET A 110 -8.57 -7.01 17.79
C MET A 110 -10.07 -7.30 17.62
N SER A 111 -10.78 -6.39 16.95
CA SER A 111 -12.09 -6.73 16.39
C SER A 111 -11.92 -7.78 15.29
N GLU A 112 -13.00 -8.51 14.98
CA GLU A 112 -12.98 -9.50 13.90
C GLU A 112 -12.61 -8.85 12.56
N GLU A 113 -13.18 -7.67 12.27
CA GLU A 113 -12.84 -6.91 11.06
C GLU A 113 -11.37 -6.50 11.05
N GLY A 114 -10.87 -5.95 12.16
CA GLY A 114 -9.48 -5.51 12.27
C GLY A 114 -8.49 -6.67 12.11
N PHE A 115 -8.82 -7.85 12.65
CA PHE A 115 -8.02 -9.06 12.46
C PHE A 115 -7.91 -9.44 10.98
N TRP A 116 -9.05 -9.52 10.29
CA TRP A 116 -9.07 -9.89 8.87
C TRP A 116 -8.42 -8.83 7.99
N GLU A 117 -8.55 -7.55 8.31
CA GLU A 117 -7.88 -6.46 7.59
C GLU A 117 -6.36 -6.52 7.74
N PHE A 118 -5.86 -6.71 8.97
CA PHE A 118 -4.42 -6.88 9.21
C PHE A 118 -3.89 -8.12 8.47
N LEU A 119 -4.62 -9.22 8.50
CA LEU A 119 -4.22 -10.47 7.83
C LEU A 119 -4.21 -10.30 6.32
N ALA A 120 -5.28 -9.74 5.75
CA ALA A 120 -5.39 -9.52 4.32
C ALA A 120 -4.28 -8.58 3.82
N LEU A 121 -4.00 -7.49 4.54
CA LEU A 121 -2.92 -6.56 4.19
C LEU A 121 -1.55 -7.22 4.31
N ALA A 122 -1.28 -7.96 5.38
CA ALA A 122 -0.01 -8.68 5.56
C ALA A 122 0.23 -9.65 4.40
N VAL A 123 -0.76 -10.48 4.07
CA VAL A 123 -0.65 -11.45 2.98
C VAL A 123 -0.50 -10.74 1.63
N THR A 124 -1.29 -9.70 1.38
CA THR A 124 -1.25 -8.97 0.09
C THR A 124 0.11 -8.29 -0.12
N ASP A 125 0.65 -7.64 0.91
CA ASP A 125 1.97 -7.00 0.81
C ASP A 125 3.10 -8.02 0.76
N PHE A 126 3.01 -9.13 1.49
CA PHE A 126 3.99 -10.21 1.38
C PHE A 126 4.03 -10.77 -0.05
N VAL A 127 2.88 -11.17 -0.58
CA VAL A 127 2.78 -11.75 -1.93
C VAL A 127 3.22 -10.73 -2.97
N GLY A 128 2.78 -9.47 -2.86
CA GLY A 128 3.18 -8.40 -3.77
C GLY A 128 4.68 -8.13 -3.74
N ALA A 129 5.30 -8.15 -2.56
CA ALA A 129 6.75 -7.97 -2.42
C ALA A 129 7.53 -9.18 -2.97
N VAL A 130 7.05 -10.41 -2.74
CA VAL A 130 7.67 -11.62 -3.29
C VAL A 130 7.59 -11.66 -4.81
N MET A 131 6.44 -11.34 -5.38
CA MET A 131 6.27 -11.26 -6.84
C MET A 131 7.21 -10.20 -7.43
N LEU A 132 7.22 -8.99 -6.86
CA LEU A 132 8.08 -7.92 -7.33
C LEU A 132 9.56 -8.27 -7.19
N GLY A 133 9.98 -8.80 -6.04
CA GLY A 133 11.38 -9.21 -5.83
C GLY A 133 11.81 -10.33 -6.77
N TRP A 134 10.91 -11.26 -7.10
CA TRP A 134 11.16 -12.29 -8.11
C TRP A 134 11.33 -11.69 -9.51
N GLU A 135 10.46 -10.76 -9.91
CA GLU A 135 10.55 -10.07 -11.20
C GLU A 135 11.83 -9.22 -11.31
N LEU A 136 12.26 -8.58 -10.23
CA LEU A 136 13.50 -7.81 -10.18
C LEU A 136 14.75 -8.69 -10.02
N GLY A 137 14.59 -9.95 -9.61
CA GLY A 137 15.67 -10.88 -9.30
C GLY A 137 16.43 -10.57 -8.01
N ARG A 138 15.87 -9.75 -7.12
CA ARG A 138 16.53 -9.27 -5.88
C ARG A 138 15.54 -8.73 -4.86
N PHE A 139 15.96 -8.71 -3.59
CA PHE A 139 15.12 -8.39 -2.43
C PHE A 139 15.73 -7.37 -1.47
N ASP A 140 16.97 -6.96 -1.71
CA ASP A 140 17.75 -6.01 -0.89
C ASP A 140 17.35 -4.55 -1.12
N GLY A 141 16.63 -4.28 -2.21
CA GLY A 141 16.21 -2.95 -2.61
C GLY A 141 17.25 -2.16 -3.38
N MET A 142 18.31 -2.80 -3.88
CA MET A 142 19.36 -2.15 -4.65
C MET A 142 19.14 -2.31 -6.16
N VAL A 143 19.35 -1.24 -6.92
CA VAL A 143 19.49 -1.30 -8.39
C VAL A 143 20.76 -2.06 -8.78
N SER A 144 20.76 -2.75 -9.92
CA SER A 144 21.94 -3.45 -10.44
C SER A 144 23.11 -2.51 -10.68
N GLY A 145 24.33 -2.91 -10.28
CA GLY A 145 25.55 -2.12 -10.50
C GLY A 145 25.95 -1.19 -9.36
N PHE A 146 25.24 -1.19 -8.24
CA PHE A 146 25.57 -0.45 -7.01
C PHE A 146 26.02 -1.39 -5.86
N GLU A 147 26.64 -2.53 -6.19
CA GLU A 147 27.19 -3.51 -5.23
C GLU A 147 28.46 -2.99 -4.52
#